data_AF-A0A9P7ATQ1-F1
#
_entry.id   AF-A0A9P7ATQ1-F1
#
_cell.length_a   1.000
_cell.length_b   1.000
_cell.length_c   1.000
_cell.angle_alpha   90.00
_cell.angle_beta   90.00
_cell.angle_gamma   90.00
#
_symmetry.space_group_name_H-M   'P 1'
#
loop_
_entity.id
_entity.type
_entity.pdbx_description
1 polymer ?
#
loop_
_entity_poly.entity_id
_entity_poly.type
_entity_poly.pdbx_seq_one_letter_code
_entity_poly.pdbx_strand_id
1 'polypeptide(L)'
;LYWGASLLVMAYTFVNEMLKTRNVSQDIEVRLPCLRPAHAALVVPDDSNNNLGAANYLVEERISVKFVKYINKISAVPACSLEGGETVIIMLLCFVQHVQCRLTGSMVYLSDF
;
A
#
# COMPACT_ATOMS: atom_id res chain seq x y z
N LEU A 1 3.95 9.01 6.31
CA LEU A 1 3.32 8.58 5.04
C LEU A 1 4.26 8.57 3.83
N TYR A 2 5.16 9.54 3.68
CA TYR A 2 6.05 9.63 2.51
C TYR A 2 6.84 8.34 2.22
N TRP A 3 7.39 7.70 3.25
CA TRP A 3 8.14 6.44 3.08
C TRP A 3 7.30 5.31 2.47
N GLY A 4 6.06 5.12 2.94
CA GLY A 4 5.19 4.11 2.38
C GLY A 4 4.77 4.42 0.94
N ALA A 5 4.47 5.68 0.63
CA ALA A 5 4.23 6.09 -0.74
C ALA A 5 5.45 5.82 -1.65
N SER A 6 6.66 6.17 -1.20
CA SER A 6 7.90 5.94 -1.96
C SER A 6 8.19 4.46 -2.20
N LEU A 7 7.96 3.59 -1.21
CA LEU A 7 8.12 2.14 -1.37
C LEU A 7 7.10 1.56 -2.36
N LEU A 8 5.88 2.07 -2.35
CA LEU A 8 4.86 1.65 -3.31
C LEU A 8 5.20 2.14 -4.73
N VAL A 9 5.66 3.39 -4.89
CA VAL A 9 6.17 3.93 -6.16
C VAL A 9 7.34 3.10 -6.67
N MET A 10 8.29 2.72 -5.81
CA MET A 10 9.41 1.84 -6.18
C MET A 10 8.90 0.51 -6.77
N ALA A 11 7.93 -0.13 -6.14
CA ALA A 11 7.35 -1.38 -6.63
C ALA A 11 6.62 -1.21 -7.98
N TYR A 12 5.84 -0.14 -8.16
CA TYR A 12 5.19 0.14 -9.45
C TYR A 12 6.19 0.48 -10.55
N THR A 13 7.26 1.20 -10.24
CA THR A 13 8.34 1.46 -11.20
C THR A 13 8.98 0.14 -11.64
N PHE A 14 9.25 -0.77 -10.71
CA PHE A 14 9.76 -2.11 -11.05
C PHE A 14 8.80 -2.87 -11.98
N VAL A 15 7.50 -2.90 -11.65
CA VAL A 15 6.47 -3.53 -12.50
C VAL A 15 6.51 -2.95 -13.92
N ASN A 16 6.49 -1.63 -14.04
CA ASN A 16 6.45 -0.94 -15.32
C ASN A 16 7.69 -1.26 -16.18
N GLU A 17 8.88 -1.29 -15.59
CA GLU A 17 10.11 -1.68 -16.30
C GLU A 17 10.09 -3.15 -16.74
N MET A 18 9.55 -4.05 -15.91
CA MET A 18 9.38 -5.46 -16.28
C MET A 18 8.36 -5.66 -17.41
N LEU A 19 7.31 -4.85 -17.45
CA LEU A 19 6.31 -4.89 -18.52
C LEU A 19 6.85 -4.33 -19.83
N LYS A 20 7.70 -3.29 -19.79
CA LYS A 20 8.37 -2.74 -20.98
C LYS A 20 9.39 -3.70 -21.61
N THR A 21 10.09 -4.47 -20.78
CA THR A 21 11.18 -5.36 -21.22
C THR A 21 10.69 -6.70 -21.76
N ARG A 22 9.49 -7.12 -21.37
CA ARG A 22 8.84 -8.28 -21.98
C ARG A 22 8.13 -7.82 -23.25
N ASN A 23 8.35 -8.52 -24.36
CA ASN A 23 7.42 -8.54 -25.49
C ASN A 23 6.14 -9.23 -25.03
N VAL A 24 5.43 -8.66 -24.05
CA VAL A 24 4.08 -9.09 -23.69
C VAL A 24 3.28 -8.84 -24.95
N SER A 25 2.80 -9.91 -25.56
CA SER A 25 1.89 -9.82 -26.71
C SER A 25 0.81 -8.80 -26.38
N GLN A 26 0.53 -7.89 -27.31
CA GLN A 26 -0.47 -6.83 -27.16
C GLN A 26 -1.86 -7.37 -26.74
N ASP A 27 -2.07 -8.68 -26.86
CA ASP A 27 -3.30 -9.40 -26.53
C ASP A 27 -3.59 -9.55 -25.02
N ILE A 28 -2.64 -9.26 -24.12
CA ILE A 28 -2.90 -9.29 -22.67
C ILE A 28 -2.61 -7.91 -22.07
N GLU A 29 -3.53 -6.97 -22.24
CA GLU A 29 -3.55 -5.73 -21.46
C GLU A 29 -3.89 -6.08 -20.00
N VAL A 30 -2.89 -6.44 -19.20
CA VAL A 30 -3.08 -6.68 -17.77
C VAL A 30 -3.38 -5.34 -17.10
N ARG A 31 -4.65 -5.07 -16.83
CA ARG A 31 -5.08 -3.90 -16.04
C ARG A 31 -4.74 -4.10 -14.58
N LEU A 32 -3.53 -3.72 -14.20
CA LEU A 32 -3.12 -3.72 -12.81
C LEU A 32 -3.82 -2.58 -12.05
N PRO A 33 -4.40 -2.86 -10.87
CA PRO A 33 -4.98 -1.81 -10.04
C PRO A 33 -3.89 -0.84 -9.58
N CYS A 34 -4.17 0.47 -9.65
CA CYS A 34 -3.29 1.51 -9.15
C CYS A 34 -3.73 1.88 -7.72
N LEU A 35 -2.99 1.38 -6.74
CA LEU A 35 -3.25 1.59 -5.31
C LEU A 35 -2.40 2.74 -4.77
N ARG A 36 -2.90 3.43 -3.75
CA ARG A 36 -2.16 4.46 -2.99
C ARG A 36 -2.48 4.40 -1.49
N PRO A 37 -1.57 4.84 -0.62
CA PRO A 37 -1.91 5.08 0.77
C PRO A 37 -3.04 6.12 0.90
N ALA A 38 -3.89 5.96 1.90
CA ALA A 38 -4.82 7.01 2.32
C ALA A 38 -4.04 8.25 2.74
N HIS A 39 -4.56 9.44 2.48
CA HIS A 39 -3.94 10.65 3.05
C HIS A 39 -4.15 10.67 4.56
N ALA A 40 -3.16 11.18 5.31
CA ALA A 40 -3.31 11.43 6.73
C ALA A 40 -2.63 12.74 7.13
N ALA A 41 -3.13 13.35 8.20
CA ALA A 41 -2.60 14.58 8.77
C ALA A 41 -2.60 14.50 10.30
N LEU A 42 -1.63 15.19 10.90
CA LEU A 42 -1.60 15.42 12.35
C LEU A 42 -2.40 16.69 12.63
N VAL A 43 -3.45 16.58 13.43
CA VAL A 43 -4.20 17.71 13.96
C VAL A 43 -3.68 18.02 15.34
N VAL A 44 -3.10 19.22 15.48
CA VAL A 44 -2.64 19.77 16.74
C VAL A 44 -3.66 20.85 17.13
N PRO A 45 -4.41 20.67 18.23
CA PRO A 45 -5.34 21.68 18.69
C PRO A 45 -4.61 22.98 19.03
N ASP A 46 -5.12 24.10 18.52
CA ASP A 46 -4.65 25.43 18.91
C ASP A 46 -5.32 25.79 20.25
N ASP A 47 -4.79 25.27 21.34
CA ASP A 47 -5.28 25.57 22.68
C ASP A 47 -4.46 26.74 23.24
N SER A 48 -4.97 27.96 23.05
CA SER A 48 -4.32 29.21 23.49
C SER A 48 -4.07 29.28 25.01
N ASN A 49 -4.64 28.35 25.79
CA ASN A 49 -4.48 28.24 27.23
C ASN A 49 -3.34 27.31 27.68
N ASN A 50 -2.47 26.87 26.77
CA ASN A 50 -1.19 26.24 27.13
C ASN A 50 -1.33 25.00 28.04
N ASN A 51 -2.41 24.23 27.84
CA ASN A 51 -2.57 22.94 28.50
C ASN A 51 -1.53 21.98 27.92
N LEU A 52 -0.45 21.76 28.66
CA LEU A 52 0.66 20.83 28.35
C LEU A 52 0.24 19.34 28.17
N GLY A 53 -1.07 19.06 28.07
CA GLY A 53 -1.66 17.74 27.87
C GLY A 53 -2.75 17.67 26.80
N ALA A 54 -2.87 18.68 25.92
CA ALA A 54 -3.81 18.61 24.81
C ALA A 54 -3.45 17.42 23.88
N ALA A 55 -4.43 16.56 23.60
CA ALA A 55 -4.23 15.40 22.74
C ALA A 55 -4.02 15.83 21.28
N ASN A 56 -3.00 15.27 20.63
CA ASN A 56 -2.84 15.36 19.19
C ASN A 56 -3.62 14.21 18.52
N TYR A 57 -4.22 14.49 17.37
CA TYR A 57 -5.04 13.52 16.64
C TYR A 57 -4.41 13.20 15.29
N LEU A 58 -4.45 11.94 14.89
CA LEU A 58 -4.22 11.54 13.50
C LEU A 58 -5.57 11.48 12.80
N VAL A 59 -5.73 12.26 11.73
CA VAL A 59 -6.92 12.19 10.87
C VAL A 59 -6.52 11.61 9.53
N GLU A 60 -7.38 10.77 8.97
CA GLU A 60 -7.13 10.07 7.71
C GLU A 60 -8.26 10.34 6.72
N GLU A 61 -7.97 10.13 5.44
CA GLU A 61 -8.94 10.18 4.36
C GLU A 61 -10.09 9.20 4.63
N ARG A 62 -11.32 9.70 4.50
CA ARG A 62 -12.51 8.88 4.66
C ARG A 62 -12.69 7.96 3.45
N ILE A 63 -12.51 6.66 3.65
CA ILE A 63 -12.81 5.62 2.66
C ILE A 63 -14.27 5.19 2.86
N SER A 64 -15.11 5.38 1.84
CA SER A 64 -16.56 5.09 1.92
C SER A 64 -16.94 3.69 1.45
N VAL A 65 -15.97 2.89 1.01
CA VAL A 65 -16.16 1.50 0.59
C VAL A 65 -15.87 0.53 1.73
N LYS A 66 -16.21 -0.74 1.55
CA LYS A 66 -15.92 -1.80 2.52
C LYS A 66 -14.41 -1.84 2.80
N PHE A 67 -14.05 -1.74 4.07
CA PHE A 67 -12.68 -1.95 4.52
C PHE A 67 -12.35 -3.44 4.46
N VAL A 68 -11.28 -3.79 3.74
CA VAL A 68 -10.78 -5.16 3.59
C VAL A 68 -9.31 -5.14 3.97
N LYS A 69 -8.94 -6.02 4.89
CA LYS A 69 -7.53 -6.28 5.23
C LYS A 69 -7.04 -7.42 4.36
N TYR A 70 -6.13 -7.14 3.44
CA TYR A 70 -5.66 -8.11 2.45
C TYR A 70 -4.51 -8.96 2.97
N ILE A 71 -3.57 -8.38 3.71
CA ILE A 71 -2.38 -9.07 4.21
C ILE A 71 -2.15 -8.73 5.69
N ASN A 72 -1.94 -9.76 6.51
CA ASN A 72 -1.68 -9.57 7.93
C ASN A 72 -0.18 -9.29 8.18
N LYS A 73 0.16 -8.35 9.08
CA LYS A 73 1.55 -8.13 9.51
C LYS A 73 2.32 -9.37 9.98
N ILE A 74 1.63 -10.41 10.46
CA ILE A 74 2.25 -11.62 11.05
C ILE A 74 2.52 -12.69 9.97
N SER A 75 1.95 -12.56 8.77
CA SER A 75 2.06 -13.57 7.74
C SER A 75 1.92 -12.96 6.34
N ALA A 76 2.78 -13.38 5.41
CA ALA A 76 2.64 -13.03 3.99
C ALA A 76 1.48 -13.76 3.30
N VAL A 77 0.70 -14.55 4.05
CA VAL A 77 -0.49 -15.24 3.55
C VAL A 77 -1.66 -14.27 3.48
N PRO A 78 -2.36 -14.18 2.35
CA PRO A 78 -3.57 -13.37 2.23
C PRO A 78 -4.62 -13.74 3.27
N ALA A 79 -5.31 -12.73 3.81
CA ALA A 79 -6.21 -12.91 4.96
C ALA A 79 -7.50 -13.67 4.63
N CYS A 80 -7.88 -13.83 3.35
CA CYS A 80 -9.15 -14.45 2.95
C CYS A 80 -9.02 -15.22 1.62
N SER A 81 -9.88 -16.22 1.43
CA SER A 81 -10.18 -16.82 0.12
C SER A 81 -11.04 -15.83 -0.70
N LEU A 82 -10.42 -14.79 -1.25
CA LEU A 82 -11.14 -13.79 -2.05
C LEU A 82 -11.32 -14.28 -3.48
N GLU A 83 -12.55 -14.15 -3.98
CA GLU A 83 -12.95 -14.50 -5.34
C GLU A 83 -13.04 -13.22 -6.21
N GLY A 84 -12.75 -13.35 -7.51
CA GLY A 84 -12.94 -12.25 -8.47
C GLY A 84 -11.88 -11.16 -8.41
N GLY A 85 -12.30 -9.90 -8.53
CA GLY A 85 -11.39 -8.75 -8.68
C GLY A 85 -10.45 -8.50 -7.49
N GLU A 86 -10.85 -8.93 -6.29
CA GLU A 86 -10.04 -8.82 -5.08
C GLU A 86 -8.80 -9.75 -5.11
N THR A 87 -8.87 -10.86 -5.85
CA THR A 87 -7.73 -11.77 -6.04
C THR A 87 -6.56 -11.07 -6.72
N VAL A 88 -6.85 -10.22 -7.72
CA VAL A 88 -5.81 -9.45 -8.44
C VAL A 88 -5.13 -8.45 -7.51
N ILE A 89 -5.92 -7.78 -6.64
CA ILE A 89 -5.39 -6.83 -5.64
C ILE A 89 -4.47 -7.55 -4.67
N ILE A 90 -4.91 -8.68 -4.10
CA ILE A 90 -4.08 -9.48 -3.18
C ILE A 90 -2.77 -9.90 -3.85
N MET A 91 -2.84 -10.48 -5.06
CA MET A 91 -1.66 -10.96 -5.75
C MET A 91 -0.68 -9.82 -6.04
N LEU A 92 -1.19 -8.65 -6.44
CA LEU A 92 -0.38 -7.46 -6.60
C LEU A 92 0.28 -7.04 -5.29
N LEU A 93 -0.46 -7.01 -4.18
CA LEU A 93 0.08 -6.61 -2.88
C LEU A 93 1.15 -7.59 -2.37
N CYS A 94 0.94 -8.89 -2.50
CA CYS A 94 1.97 -9.91 -2.19
C CYS A 94 3.22 -9.72 -3.06
N PHE A 95 3.03 -9.44 -4.35
CA PHE A 95 4.12 -9.15 -5.27
C PHE A 95 4.88 -7.87 -4.89
N VAL A 96 4.16 -6.80 -4.53
CA VAL A 96 4.74 -5.54 -4.04
C VAL A 96 5.60 -5.79 -2.81
N GLN A 97 5.12 -6.57 -1.82
CA GLN A 97 5.92 -6.94 -0.66
C GLN A 97 7.20 -7.68 -1.04
N HIS A 98 7.09 -8.64 -1.95
CA HIS A 98 8.23 -9.41 -2.41
C HIS A 98 9.27 -8.52 -3.10
N VAL A 99 8.85 -7.67 -4.03
CA VAL A 99 9.74 -6.74 -4.74
C VAL A 99 10.43 -5.80 -3.77
N GLN A 100 9.69 -5.19 -2.83
CA GLN A 100 10.28 -4.31 -1.82
C GLN A 100 11.31 -5.04 -0.98
N CYS A 101 10.93 -6.20 -0.43
CA CYS A 101 11.83 -7.02 0.38
C CYS A 101 13.12 -7.36 -0.40
N ARG A 102 13.03 -7.72 -1.69
CA ARG A 102 14.20 -8.00 -2.52
C ARG A 102 15.05 -6.75 -2.80
N LEU A 103 14.43 -5.65 -3.23
CA LEU A 103 15.15 -4.44 -3.63
C LEU A 103 15.79 -3.69 -2.46
N THR A 104 15.21 -3.79 -1.27
CA THR A 104 15.78 -3.16 -0.06
C THR A 104 16.72 -4.08 0.72
N GLY A 105 17.06 -5.26 0.20
CA GLY A 105 17.86 -6.25 0.94
C GLY A 105 17.23 -6.66 2.27
N SER A 106 15.91 -6.82 2.29
CA SER A 106 15.09 -7.14 3.46
C SER A 106 15.10 -6.12 4.61
N MET A 107 15.62 -4.90 4.39
CA MET A 107 15.66 -3.86 5.42
C MET A 107 14.30 -3.23 5.70
N VAL A 108 13.47 -3.03 4.67
CA VAL A 108 12.15 -2.40 4.82
C VAL A 108 11.20 -2.83 3.71
N TYR A 109 9.98 -3.16 4.07
CA TYR A 109 8.90 -3.41 3.13
C TYR A 109 7.57 -3.05 3.80
N LEU A 110 6.55 -2.80 3.01
CA LEU A 110 5.22 -2.53 3.52
C LEU A 110 4.51 -3.83 3.88
N SER A 111 3.77 -3.82 4.97
CA SER A 111 2.90 -4.91 5.39
C SER A 111 1.63 -4.33 5.99
N ASP A 112 0.74 -5.21 6.45
CA ASP A 112 -0.56 -4.82 7.00
C ASP A 112 -1.44 -4.06 5.98
N PHE A 113 -1.46 -4.59 4.75
CA PHE A 113 -2.33 -4.10 3.67
C PHE A 113 -3.78 -4.50 3.84
#